data_AF-A0A073IRT6-F1
#
_entry.id   AF-A0A073IRT6-F1
#
_cell.length_a   1.000
_cell.length_b   1.000
_cell.length_c   1.000
_cell.angle_alpha   90.00
_cell.angle_beta   90.00
_cell.angle_gamma   90.00
#
_symmetry.space_group_name_H-M   'P 1'
#
loop_
_entity.id
_entity.type
_entity.pdbx_description
1 polymer ?
#
loop_
_entity_poly.entity_id
_entity_poly.type
_entity_poly.pdbx_seq_one_letter_code
_entity_poly.pdbx_strand_id
1 'polypeptide(L)'
;MKMRKIIAAAAATALLSAGAPAAAALPDIEGWRNGEIRETKLEAISGSKGTWTERDYRTSGGARLHAVLMQGAGPKGWEITQTNAEDGEISGGESAENLTIAGRPALLEFRPVLGRSITVKLDAENVLTLESKNAEKEEIIAAAEIIVKKMR
;
A
#
# COMPACT_ATOMS: atom_id res chain seq x y z
N MET A 1 -22.54 -44.82 55.16
CA MET A 1 -23.18 -43.73 54.40
C MET A 1 -22.26 -43.38 53.22
N LYS A 2 -22.65 -43.70 51.97
CA LYS A 2 -21.83 -43.50 50.77
C LYS A 2 -21.99 -42.06 50.27
N MET A 3 -20.97 -41.22 50.38
CA MET A 3 -20.94 -39.91 49.71
C MET A 3 -20.28 -40.04 48.33
N ARG A 4 -20.97 -39.53 47.32
CA ARG A 4 -20.65 -39.58 45.89
C ARG A 4 -20.28 -38.18 45.41
N LYS A 5 -19.24 -38.13 44.56
CA LYS A 5 -18.94 -37.11 43.52
C LYS A 5 -18.46 -35.75 44.08
N ILE A 6 -17.59 -34.97 43.43
CA ILE A 6 -17.55 -34.59 42.01
C ILE A 6 -16.09 -34.25 41.65
N ILE A 7 -15.53 -34.85 40.59
CA ILE A 7 -14.28 -34.37 39.97
C ILE A 7 -14.69 -33.28 38.99
N ALA A 8 -14.33 -32.02 39.28
CA ALA A 8 -14.49 -30.93 38.34
C ALA A 8 -13.34 -30.99 37.32
N ALA A 9 -13.65 -31.35 36.07
CA ALA A 9 -12.72 -31.22 34.96
C ALA A 9 -12.71 -29.75 34.51
N ALA A 10 -11.62 -29.04 34.76
CA ALA A 10 -11.39 -27.71 34.20
C ALA A 10 -11.00 -27.86 32.72
N ALA A 11 -11.92 -27.54 31.82
CA ALA A 11 -11.63 -27.42 30.40
C ALA A 11 -10.87 -26.11 30.16
N ALA A 12 -9.57 -26.20 29.89
CA ALA A 12 -8.78 -25.07 29.42
C ALA A 12 -9.06 -24.85 27.92
N THR A 13 -9.89 -23.86 27.61
CA THR A 13 -10.11 -23.43 26.23
C THR A 13 -8.88 -22.63 25.78
N ALA A 14 -8.00 -23.26 25.01
CA ALA A 14 -6.93 -22.55 24.31
C ALA A 14 -7.55 -21.66 23.23
N LEU A 15 -7.58 -20.36 23.48
CA LEU A 15 -7.85 -19.35 22.46
C LEU A 15 -6.69 -19.40 21.45
N LEU A 16 -6.88 -20.12 20.34
CA LEU A 16 -6.06 -19.90 19.15
C LEU A 16 -6.35 -18.47 18.69
N SER A 17 -5.47 -17.53 19.05
CA SER A 17 -5.36 -16.25 18.36
C SER A 17 -4.95 -16.58 16.93
N ALA A 18 -5.93 -16.66 16.01
CA ALA A 18 -5.66 -16.59 14.60
C ALA A 18 -4.88 -15.29 14.38
N GLY A 19 -3.57 -15.41 14.12
CA GLY A 19 -2.76 -14.28 13.74
C GLY A 19 -3.46 -13.59 12.57
N ALA A 20 -3.64 -12.28 12.66
CA ALA A 20 -4.10 -11.50 11.52
C ALA A 20 -3.23 -11.88 10.31
N PRO A 21 -3.81 -12.04 9.11
CA PRO A 21 -3.03 -12.33 7.92
C PRO A 21 -1.89 -11.32 7.86
N ALA A 22 -0.65 -11.81 7.71
CA ALA A 22 0.51 -10.95 7.58
C ALA A 22 0.19 -9.91 6.51
N ALA A 23 0.22 -8.64 6.90
CA ALA A 23 -0.10 -7.54 6.02
C ALA A 23 0.74 -7.70 4.74
N ALA A 24 0.11 -7.63 3.56
CA ALA A 24 0.79 -7.84 2.29
C ALA A 24 1.99 -6.88 2.18
N ALA A 25 3.19 -7.40 2.40
CA ALA A 25 4.39 -6.60 2.45
C ALA A 25 4.72 -6.05 1.06
N LEU A 26 5.35 -4.88 1.00
CA LEU A 26 5.87 -4.33 -0.26
C LEU A 26 6.90 -5.30 -0.85
N PRO A 27 6.63 -5.92 -2.02
CA PRO A 27 7.39 -7.06 -2.53
C PRO A 27 8.73 -6.64 -3.12
N ASP A 28 9.65 -7.60 -3.27
CA ASP A 28 10.87 -7.38 -4.05
C ASP A 28 10.54 -7.20 -5.54
N ILE A 29 11.26 -6.32 -6.22
CA ILE A 29 11.30 -6.21 -7.68
C ILE A 29 12.62 -6.81 -8.15
N GLU A 30 12.53 -7.77 -9.08
CA GLU A 30 13.71 -8.46 -9.61
C GLU A 30 14.57 -7.51 -10.44
N GLY A 31 15.90 -7.62 -10.30
CA GLY A 31 16.86 -6.74 -10.98
C GLY A 31 16.95 -5.33 -10.40
N TRP A 32 16.18 -5.01 -9.36
CA TRP A 32 16.18 -3.73 -8.68
C TRP A 32 16.84 -3.87 -7.32
N ARG A 33 17.41 -2.77 -6.82
CA ARG A 33 17.82 -2.72 -5.41
C ARG A 33 16.59 -2.46 -4.57
N ASN A 34 16.24 -3.42 -3.72
CA ASN A 34 15.10 -3.32 -2.83
C ASN A 34 15.59 -2.91 -1.43
N GLY A 35 15.10 -1.79 -0.92
CA GLY A 35 15.40 -1.29 0.42
C GLY A 35 14.76 -2.13 1.51
N GLU A 36 15.07 -1.78 2.76
CA GLU A 36 14.40 -2.35 3.92
C GLU A 36 12.94 -1.91 3.98
N ILE A 37 12.10 -2.79 4.51
CA ILE A 37 10.70 -2.49 4.80
C ILE A 37 10.65 -1.79 6.15
N ARG A 38 10.01 -0.62 6.17
CA ARG A 38 9.71 0.11 7.41
C ARG A 38 8.21 0.08 7.62
N GLU A 39 7.76 -0.27 8.82
CA GLU A 39 6.34 -0.33 9.16
C GLU A 39 6.06 0.58 10.35
N THR A 40 5.01 1.40 10.22
CA THR A 40 4.46 2.21 11.31
C THR A 40 3.01 1.82 11.53
N LYS A 41 2.67 1.43 12.77
CA LYS A 41 1.27 1.20 13.16
C LYS A 41 0.58 2.53 13.38
N LEU A 42 -0.59 2.70 12.79
CA LEU A 42 -1.41 3.89 12.94
C LEU A 42 -2.37 3.66 14.10
N GLU A 43 -2.00 4.11 15.30
CA GLU A 43 -2.82 3.94 16.51
C GLU A 43 -3.50 5.25 16.93
N ALA A 44 -4.73 5.13 17.45
CA ALA A 44 -5.45 6.23 18.08
C ALA A 44 -6.12 5.73 19.37
N ILE A 45 -6.63 6.65 20.19
CA ILE A 45 -7.42 6.31 21.39
C ILE A 45 -8.60 5.39 21.05
N SER A 46 -9.17 5.55 19.85
CA SER A 46 -10.26 4.72 19.33
C SER A 46 -9.80 3.41 18.67
N GLY A 47 -8.58 2.95 18.96
CA GLY A 47 -8.00 1.70 18.46
C GLY A 47 -7.17 1.87 17.18
N SER A 48 -6.71 0.73 16.64
CA SER A 48 -5.92 0.67 15.42
C SER A 48 -6.66 1.29 14.23
N LYS A 49 -5.94 2.10 13.46
CA LYS A 49 -6.35 2.71 12.20
C LYS A 49 -5.69 2.06 10.99
N GLY A 50 -4.78 1.11 11.23
CA GLY A 50 -4.12 0.32 10.21
C GLY A 50 -2.60 0.47 10.24
N THR A 51 -1.98 0.33 9.07
CA THR A 51 -0.52 0.31 8.92
C THR A 51 -0.06 1.21 7.78
N TRP A 52 1.10 1.81 7.98
CA TRP A 52 1.86 2.54 6.98
C TRP A 52 3.15 1.76 6.73
N THR A 53 3.29 1.17 5.55
CA THR A 53 4.46 0.39 5.16
C THR A 53 5.22 1.12 4.07
N GLU A 54 6.51 1.36 4.28
CA GLU A 54 7.40 2.03 3.34
C GLU A 54 8.45 1.08 2.80
N ARG A 55 8.83 1.28 1.53
CA ARG A 55 10.00 0.66 0.93
C ARG A 55 10.60 1.52 -0.15
N ASP A 56 11.91 1.69 -0.13
CA ASP A 56 12.62 2.33 -1.23
C ASP A 56 13.04 1.30 -2.27
N TYR A 57 12.92 1.67 -3.54
CA TYR A 57 13.39 0.90 -4.67
C TYR A 57 14.37 1.72 -5.50
N ARG A 58 15.35 1.05 -6.12
CA ARG A 58 16.22 1.67 -7.11
C ARG A 58 16.29 0.83 -8.37
N THR A 59 15.94 1.44 -9.51
CA THR A 59 16.04 0.80 -10.82
C THR A 59 17.50 0.57 -11.19
N SER A 60 17.76 -0.34 -12.13
CA SER A 60 19.10 -0.52 -12.70
C SER A 60 19.62 0.74 -13.41
N GLY A 61 18.72 1.56 -13.95
CA GLY A 61 18.99 2.89 -14.52
C GLY A 61 19.27 3.99 -13.48
N GLY A 62 19.09 3.69 -12.20
CA GLY A 62 19.43 4.58 -11.09
C GLY A 62 18.29 5.45 -10.58
N ALA A 63 17.09 5.37 -11.17
CA ALA A 63 15.90 6.04 -10.66
C ALA A 63 15.52 5.51 -9.27
N ARG A 64 15.12 6.41 -8.36
CA ARG A 64 14.72 6.05 -6.99
C ARG A 64 13.22 6.19 -6.86
N LEU A 65 12.56 5.16 -6.37
CA LEU A 65 11.14 5.17 -6.06
C LEU A 65 10.95 4.97 -4.56
N HIS A 66 10.11 5.80 -3.96
CA HIS A 66 9.65 5.63 -2.60
C HIS A 66 8.23 5.05 -2.64
N ALA A 67 8.04 3.86 -2.10
CA ALA A 67 6.74 3.20 -2.04
C ALA A 67 6.14 3.32 -0.65
N VAL A 68 4.87 3.68 -0.61
CA VAL A 68 4.03 3.72 0.58
C VAL A 68 2.81 2.85 0.34
N LEU A 69 2.63 1.83 1.16
CA LEU A 69 1.39 1.07 1.25
C LEU A 69 0.68 1.50 2.53
N MET A 70 -0.47 2.14 2.38
CA MET A 70 -1.34 2.47 3.49
C MET A 70 -2.50 1.48 3.54
N GLN A 71 -2.72 0.89 4.70
CA GLN A 71 -3.75 -0.13 4.92
C GLN A 71 -4.62 0.25 6.11
N GLY A 72 -5.90 -0.13 6.07
CA GLY A 72 -6.85 0.01 7.17
C GLY A 72 -7.86 1.14 6.98
N ALA A 73 -8.28 1.73 8.09
CA ALA A 73 -9.39 2.69 8.11
C ALA A 73 -9.04 4.07 7.52
N GLY A 74 -7.74 4.41 7.44
CA GLY A 74 -7.28 5.68 6.85
C GLY A 74 -7.62 5.83 5.36
N PRO A 75 -7.23 4.86 4.50
CA PRO A 75 -7.61 4.82 3.08
C PRO A 75 -9.12 4.71 2.80
N LYS A 76 -9.94 4.46 3.82
CA LYS A 76 -11.38 4.27 3.68
C LYS A 76 -12.02 5.59 3.22
N GLY A 77 -12.64 5.57 2.05
CA GLY A 77 -13.25 6.75 1.44
C GLY A 77 -12.28 7.60 0.60
N TRP A 78 -11.02 7.17 0.45
CA TRP A 78 -10.17 7.72 -0.61
C TRP A 78 -10.65 7.18 -1.96
N GLU A 79 -10.95 8.08 -2.87
CA GLU A 79 -11.42 7.80 -4.24
C GLU A 79 -10.59 8.61 -5.24
N ILE A 80 -10.42 8.07 -6.44
CA ILE A 80 -9.79 8.80 -7.53
C ILE A 80 -10.84 9.72 -8.14
N THR A 81 -10.65 11.03 -7.96
CA THR A 81 -11.63 12.05 -8.33
C THR A 81 -11.16 12.97 -9.46
N GLN A 82 -9.93 12.85 -9.96
CA GLN A 82 -9.43 13.77 -10.99
C GLN A 82 -9.95 13.39 -12.38
N THR A 83 -10.92 14.17 -12.84
CA THR A 83 -11.39 14.18 -14.22
C THR A 83 -10.40 14.96 -15.07
N ASN A 84 -10.04 14.39 -16.23
CA ASN A 84 -9.17 14.98 -17.25
C ASN A 84 -9.41 16.50 -17.38
N ALA A 85 -8.39 17.31 -17.10
CA ALA A 85 -8.27 18.54 -17.88
C ALA A 85 -8.10 18.09 -19.34
N GLU A 86 -8.81 18.67 -20.29
CA GLU A 86 -8.47 18.45 -21.70
C GLU A 86 -6.96 18.72 -21.84
N ASP A 87 -6.22 17.72 -22.31
CA ASP A 87 -4.75 17.66 -22.44
C ASP A 87 -3.91 17.35 -21.18
N GLY A 88 -4.53 17.07 -20.02
CA GLY A 88 -3.85 16.55 -18.83
C GLY A 88 -2.96 17.55 -18.09
N GLU A 89 -2.77 18.76 -18.61
CA GLU A 89 -2.03 19.85 -17.96
C GLU A 89 -2.97 20.66 -17.06
N ILE A 90 -2.63 20.77 -15.77
CA ILE A 90 -3.45 21.49 -14.78
C ILE A 90 -3.05 22.97 -14.77
N SER A 91 -1.75 23.24 -14.60
CA SER A 91 -1.10 24.57 -14.71
C SER A 91 0.40 24.43 -14.42
N GLY A 92 1.25 25.30 -14.96
CA GLY A 92 2.66 25.39 -14.56
C GLY A 92 3.51 24.15 -14.84
N GLY A 93 3.17 23.36 -15.87
CA GLY A 93 3.85 22.10 -16.21
C GLY A 93 3.45 20.92 -15.31
N GLU A 94 2.41 21.07 -14.50
CA GLU A 94 1.85 20.00 -13.70
C GLU A 94 0.83 19.19 -14.52
N SER A 95 0.81 17.87 -14.33
CA SER A 95 -0.16 17.02 -15.00
C SER A 95 -0.81 16.00 -14.08
N ALA A 96 -2.01 15.57 -14.43
CA ALA A 96 -2.71 14.46 -13.80
C ALA A 96 -3.42 13.59 -14.83
N GLU A 97 -3.32 12.28 -14.66
CA GLU A 97 -3.83 11.29 -15.59
C GLU A 97 -4.44 10.12 -14.82
N ASN A 98 -5.72 9.84 -15.07
CA ASN A 98 -6.34 8.59 -14.62
C ASN A 98 -5.91 7.45 -15.53
N LEU A 99 -5.49 6.34 -14.93
CA LEU A 99 -5.10 5.14 -15.64
C LEU A 99 -5.52 3.89 -14.86
N THR A 100 -5.13 2.72 -15.37
CA THR A 100 -5.39 1.43 -14.73
C THR A 100 -4.07 0.69 -14.54
N ILE A 101 -3.73 0.33 -13.30
CA ILE A 101 -2.56 -0.49 -12.97
C ILE A 101 -3.02 -1.87 -12.58
N ALA A 102 -2.65 -2.87 -13.38
CA ALA A 102 -3.05 -4.26 -13.15
C ALA A 102 -4.56 -4.37 -12.82
N GLY A 103 -5.42 -3.81 -13.66
CA GLY A 103 -6.88 -3.84 -13.49
C GLY A 103 -7.43 -2.99 -12.34
N ARG A 104 -6.62 -2.18 -11.66
CA ARG A 104 -7.04 -1.33 -10.55
C ARG A 104 -6.98 0.16 -10.92
N PRO A 105 -7.95 0.98 -10.49
CA PRO A 105 -7.92 2.43 -10.70
C PRO A 105 -6.63 3.05 -10.15
N ALA A 106 -6.01 3.93 -10.92
CA ALA A 106 -4.81 4.64 -10.53
C ALA A 106 -4.80 6.08 -11.05
N LEU A 107 -4.10 6.95 -10.33
CA LEU A 107 -3.86 8.35 -10.69
C LEU A 107 -2.35 8.57 -10.77
N LEU A 108 -1.87 9.01 -11.93
CA LEU A 108 -0.50 9.49 -12.13
C LEU A 108 -0.50 11.01 -12.11
N GLU A 109 0.32 11.57 -11.24
CA GLU A 109 0.59 13.00 -11.17
C GLU A 109 2.04 13.31 -11.52
N PHE A 110 2.27 14.47 -12.12
CA PHE A 110 3.60 15.05 -12.27
C PHE A 110 3.59 16.50 -11.78
N ARG A 111 4.63 16.85 -11.02
CA ARG A 111 4.91 18.22 -10.58
C ARG A 111 6.39 18.50 -10.86
N PRO A 112 6.77 19.60 -11.54
CA PRO A 112 8.16 19.84 -11.95
C PRO A 112 9.21 19.75 -10.82
N VAL A 113 8.85 20.14 -9.60
CA VAL A 113 9.77 20.14 -8.44
C VAL A 113 9.72 18.83 -7.64
N LEU A 114 8.57 18.15 -7.59
CA LEU A 114 8.38 16.95 -6.78
C LEU A 114 8.62 15.66 -7.58
N GLY A 115 8.53 15.73 -8.91
CA GLY A 115 8.61 14.59 -9.81
C GLY A 115 7.25 13.93 -10.02
N ARG A 116 7.25 12.62 -10.19
CA ARG A 116 6.07 11.80 -10.48
C ARG A 116 5.58 11.10 -9.23
N SER A 117 4.26 11.01 -9.10
CA SER A 117 3.60 10.16 -8.11
C SER A 117 2.54 9.34 -8.80
N ILE A 118 2.46 8.05 -8.50
CA ILE A 118 1.34 7.20 -8.91
C ILE A 118 0.68 6.60 -7.68
N THR A 119 -0.63 6.82 -7.57
CA THR A 119 -1.46 6.24 -6.50
C THR A 119 -2.43 5.24 -7.09
N VAL A 120 -2.43 4.01 -6.57
CA VAL A 120 -3.27 2.89 -7.01
C VAL A 120 -4.23 2.53 -5.88
N LYS A 121 -5.54 2.56 -6.17
CA LYS A 121 -6.56 2.04 -5.26
C LYS A 121 -6.51 0.52 -5.30
N LEU A 122 -5.94 -0.12 -4.27
CA LEU A 122 -5.89 -1.57 -4.21
C LEU A 122 -7.30 -2.09 -3.90
N ASP A 123 -7.90 -1.65 -2.81
CA ASP A 123 -9.29 -1.97 -2.46
C ASP A 123 -9.85 -0.92 -1.51
N ALA A 124 -10.97 -1.20 -0.85
CA ALA A 124 -11.63 -0.27 0.06
C ALA A 124 -10.72 0.26 1.19
N GLU A 125 -9.74 -0.54 1.64
CA GLU A 125 -8.90 -0.25 2.81
C GLU A 125 -7.41 -0.19 2.47
N ASN A 126 -7.01 -0.41 1.22
CA ASN A 126 -5.60 -0.44 0.81
C ASN A 126 -5.33 0.51 -0.35
N VAL A 127 -4.29 1.34 -0.21
CA VAL A 127 -3.81 2.27 -1.24
C VAL A 127 -2.29 2.16 -1.33
N LEU A 128 -1.78 2.03 -2.54
CA LEU A 128 -0.35 2.06 -2.85
C LEU A 128 -0.02 3.40 -3.50
N THR A 129 0.99 4.09 -2.99
CA THR A 129 1.58 5.28 -3.63
C THR A 129 3.04 5.01 -3.92
N LEU A 130 3.50 5.34 -5.13
CA LEU A 130 4.90 5.40 -5.49
C LEU A 130 5.25 6.83 -5.87
N GLU A 131 6.36 7.33 -5.34
CA GLU A 131 6.86 8.67 -5.64
C GLU A 131 8.30 8.59 -6.17
N SER A 132 8.61 9.43 -7.14
CA SER A 132 9.98 9.55 -7.66
C SER A 132 10.27 10.93 -8.22
N LYS A 133 11.44 11.46 -7.88
CA LYS A 133 11.95 12.71 -8.47
C LYS A 133 12.52 12.54 -9.87
N ASN A 134 12.91 11.34 -10.25
CA ASN A 134 13.72 11.10 -11.45
C ASN A 134 13.37 9.84 -12.23
N ALA A 135 12.30 9.14 -11.86
CA ALA A 135 11.77 8.06 -12.69
C ALA A 135 10.98 8.64 -13.87
N GLU A 136 11.14 8.01 -15.03
CA GLU A 136 10.25 8.26 -16.15
C GLU A 136 8.85 7.68 -15.92
N LYS A 137 7.87 8.17 -16.70
CA LYS A 137 6.47 7.75 -16.60
C LYS A 137 6.35 6.22 -16.72
N GLU A 138 7.07 5.63 -17.66
CA GLU A 138 7.05 4.19 -17.93
C GLU A 138 7.68 3.40 -16.77
N GLU A 139 8.74 3.92 -16.14
CA GLU A 139 9.41 3.25 -15.01
C GLU A 139 8.51 3.19 -13.77
N ILE A 140 7.82 4.29 -13.44
CA ILE A 140 6.95 4.33 -12.26
C ILE A 140 5.68 3.50 -12.46
N ILE A 141 5.13 3.47 -13.69
CA ILE A 141 4.00 2.60 -14.06
C ILE A 141 4.41 1.13 -13.98
N ALA A 142 5.58 0.76 -14.54
CA ALA A 142 6.06 -0.62 -14.51
C ALA A 142 6.30 -1.12 -13.08
N ALA A 143 6.86 -0.28 -12.21
CA ALA A 143 7.01 -0.60 -10.78
C ALA A 143 5.66 -0.86 -10.11
N ALA A 144 4.69 0.04 -10.33
CA ALA A 144 3.34 -0.09 -9.79
C ALA A 144 2.69 -1.40 -10.23
N GLU A 145 2.80 -1.73 -11.51
CA GLU A 145 2.26 -3.00 -12.03
C GLU A 145 2.88 -4.22 -11.37
N ILE A 146 4.21 -4.26 -11.25
CA ILE A 146 4.91 -5.40 -10.65
C ILE A 146 4.48 -5.58 -9.20
N ILE A 147 4.47 -4.49 -8.42
CA ILE A 147 4.07 -4.51 -7.01
C ILE A 147 2.62 -4.98 -6.89
N VAL A 148 1.69 -4.35 -7.61
CA VAL A 148 0.26 -4.68 -7.53
C VAL A 148 -0.02 -6.12 -7.96
N LYS A 149 0.68 -6.64 -8.97
CA LYS A 149 0.55 -8.05 -9.42
C LYS A 149 1.05 -9.02 -8.35
N LYS A 150 2.13 -8.70 -7.63
CA LYS A 150 2.72 -9.55 -6.57
C LYS A 150 1.97 -9.49 -5.24
N MET A 151 1.13 -8.47 -5.03
CA MET A 151 0.28 -8.34 -3.84
C MET A 151 -1.10 -9.01 -3.97
N ARG A 152 -1.35 -9.71 -5.09
CA ARG A 152 -2.60 -10.45 -5.32
C ARG A 152 -2.61 -11.82 -4.68
#